data_AF-A0A2T0QPU2-F1
#
_entry.id   AF-A0A2T0QPU2-F1
#
_cell.length_a   1.000
_cell.length_b   1.000
_cell.length_c   1.000
_cell.angle_alpha   90.00
_cell.angle_beta   90.00
_cell.angle_gamma   90.00
#
_symmetry.space_group_name_H-M   'P 1'
#
loop_
_entity.id
_entity.type
_entity.pdbx_description
1 polymer ?
#
loop_
_entity_poly.entity_id
_entity_poly.type
_entity_poly.pdbx_seq_one_letter_code
_entity_poly.pdbx_strand_id
1 'polypeptide(L)' 'MPGANDSMRMSAAGYAALRFNEGVVMRYYNDAPANGNCTWGIGTLAHLGPCMRESAPFRQPAQ' A
#
# COMPACT_ATOMS: atom_id res chain seq x y z
N MET A 1 -16.35 9.51 -18.60
CA MET A 1 -15.30 9.61 -19.63
C MET A 1 -14.14 8.74 -19.16
N PRO A 2 -13.63 7.81 -19.98
CA PRO A 2 -12.40 7.10 -19.65
C PRO A 2 -11.23 8.09 -19.55
N GLY A 3 -10.33 7.86 -18.59
CA GLY A 3 -9.12 8.64 -18.40
C GLY A 3 -8.13 8.41 -19.54
N ALA A 4 -7.29 9.41 -19.81
CA ALA A 4 -6.31 9.39 -20.90
C ALA A 4 -5.32 8.20 -20.83
N ASN A 5 -5.15 7.61 -19.63
CA ASN A 5 -4.16 6.57 -19.37
C ASN A 5 -4.79 5.22 -18.99
N ASP A 6 -6.11 5.06 -19.09
CA ASP A 6 -6.81 3.84 -18.63
C ASP A 6 -6.36 2.57 -19.38
N SER A 7 -5.87 2.72 -20.62
CA SER A 7 -5.33 1.63 -21.44
C SER A 7 -3.82 1.41 -21.27
N MET A 8 -3.12 2.32 -20.59
CA MET A 8 -1.68 2.22 -20.40
C MET A 8 -1.34 1.31 -19.22
N ARG A 9 -0.18 0.67 -19.29
CA ARG A 9 0.36 -0.17 -18.22
C ARG A 9 1.83 0.16 -17.99
N MET A 10 2.28 -0.03 -16.75
CA MET A 10 3.70 0.04 -16.43
C MET A 10 4.46 -1.03 -17.21
N SER A 11 5.64 -0.66 -17.74
CA SER A 11 6.54 -1.64 -18.34
C SER A 11 7.02 -2.64 -17.29
N ALA A 12 7.39 -3.86 -17.71
CA ALA A 12 7.91 -4.87 -16.80
C ALA A 12 9.17 -4.41 -16.05
N ALA A 13 10.07 -3.70 -16.75
CA ALA A 13 11.28 -3.13 -16.15
C ALA A 13 10.95 -2.04 -15.12
N GLY A 14 10.00 -1.14 -15.44
CA GLY A 14 9.55 -0.11 -14.51
C GLY A 14 8.87 -0.70 -13.27
N TYR A 15 8.06 -1.74 -13.44
CA TYR A 15 7.43 -2.45 -12.33
C TYR A 15 8.47 -3.16 -11.45
N ALA A 16 9.48 -3.80 -12.04
CA ALA A 16 10.56 -4.44 -11.29
C ALA A 16 11.38 -3.43 -10.47
N ALA A 17 11.74 -2.29 -11.08
CA ALA A 17 12.44 -1.21 -10.39
C ALA A 17 11.61 -0.63 -9.23
N LEU A 18 10.29 -0.46 -9.43
CA LEU A 18 9.39 0.01 -8.36
C LEU A 18 9.37 -0.96 -7.16
N ARG A 19 9.26 -2.27 -7.42
CA ARG A 19 9.31 -3.30 -6.37
C ARG A 19 10.63 -3.29 -5.60
N PHE A 20 11.73 -3.02 -6.28
CA PHE A 20 13.05 -2.97 -5.66
C PHE A 20 13.22 -1.72 -4.78
N ASN A 21 12.82 -0.55 -5.29
CA ASN A 21 13.02 0.73 -4.61
C ASN A 21 12.07 0.93 -3.41
N GLU A 22 10.78 0.57 -3.56
CA GLU A 22 9.78 0.74 -2.50
C GLU A 22 9.82 -0.39 -1.46
N GLY A 23 10.35 -1.56 -1.86
CA GLY A 23 10.25 -2.79 -1.09
C GLY A 23 8.86 -3.41 -1.18
N VAL A 24 8.81 -4.75 -1.17
CA VAL A 24 7.55 -5.50 -1.26
C VAL A 24 7.12 -5.93 0.14
N VAL A 25 5.97 -5.44 0.58
CA VAL A 25 5.32 -5.86 1.82
C VAL A 25 4.03 -6.62 1.48
N MET A 26 4.09 -7.96 1.52
CA MET A 26 2.94 -8.84 1.22
C MET A 26 1.94 -8.94 2.40
N ARG A 27 1.68 -7.80 3.06
CA ARG A 27 0.67 -7.63 4.13
C ARG A 27 0.16 -6.19 4.11
N TYR A 28 -0.99 -5.93 4.73
CA TYR A 28 -1.46 -4.57 4.98
C TYR A 28 -0.57 -3.91 6.05
N TYR A 29 -0.20 -2.65 5.84
CA TYR A 29 0.62 -1.88 6.77
C TYR A 29 0.23 -0.40 6.77
N ASN A 30 0.49 0.29 7.89
CA ASN A 30 0.37 1.74 7.96
C ASN A 30 1.65 2.35 7.36
N ASP A 31 1.49 3.25 6.38
CA ASP A 31 2.61 3.87 5.66
C ASP A 31 3.33 4.99 6.44
N ALA A 32 2.76 5.43 7.58
CA ALA A 32 3.39 6.38 8.49
C ALA A 32 3.15 5.99 9.96
N PRO A 33 4.07 6.34 10.89
CA PRO A 33 3.94 6.06 12.32
C PRO A 33 2.72 6.73 12.98
N ALA A 34 2.34 7.91 12.48
CA ALA A 34 1.17 8.66 12.92
C ALA A 34 0.44 9.20 11.69
N ASN A 35 -0.89 9.16 11.70
CA ASN A 35 -1.76 9.59 10.60
C ASN A 35 -1.47 8.91 9.24
N GLY A 36 -0.88 7.71 9.26
CA GLY A 36 -0.64 6.90 8.08
C GLY A 36 -1.93 6.34 7.48
N ASN A 37 -1.88 6.06 6.18
CA ASN A 37 -2.91 5.35 5.46
C ASN A 37 -2.63 3.86 5.45
N CYS A 38 -3.68 3.09 5.17
CA CYS A 38 -3.52 1.67 4.97
C CYS A 38 -3.05 1.37 3.56
N THR A 39 -1.96 0.62 3.50
CA THR A 39 -1.21 0.37 2.28
C THR A 39 -0.91 -1.12 2.12
N TRP A 40 -0.80 -1.58 0.89
CA TRP A 40 -0.50 -2.97 0.54
C TRP A 40 0.62 -3.08 -0.51
N GLY A 41 1.42 -4.14 -0.41
CA GLY A 41 2.38 -4.50 -1.45
C GLY A 41 3.53 -3.51 -1.52
N ILE A 42 3.56 -2.74 -2.62
CA ILE A 42 4.64 -1.80 -2.96
C ILE A 42 4.19 -0.34 -2.82
N GLY A 43 3.51 -0.01 -1.73
CA GLY A 43 2.98 1.35 -1.55
C GLY A 43 1.61 1.61 -2.17
N THR A 44 0.82 0.57 -2.51
CA THR A 44 -0.52 0.77 -3.07
C THR A 44 -1.50 1.18 -1.97
N LEU A 45 -2.07 2.39 -2.08
CA LEU A 45 -3.09 2.90 -1.17
C LEU A 45 -4.32 2.00 -1.20
N ALA A 46 -4.63 1.35 -0.08
CA ALA A 46 -5.82 0.53 0.06
C ALA A 46 -7.02 1.37 0.51
N HIS A 47 -6.83 2.22 1.53
CA HIS A 47 -7.80 3.22 1.96
C HIS A 47 -7.12 4.28 2.83
N LEU A 48 -7.82 5.41 3.00
CA LEU A 48 -7.37 6.48 3.89
C LEU A 48 -7.51 6.07 5.36
N GLY A 49 -6.57 6.50 6.19
CA GLY A 49 -6.50 6.18 7.62
C GLY A 49 -5.93 4.79 7.93
N PRO A 50 -5.72 4.47 9.21
CA PRO A 50 -4.99 3.27 9.64
C PRO A 50 -5.70 1.98 9.23
N CYS A 51 -4.93 0.92 8.95
CA CYS A 51 -5.45 -0.38 8.50
C CYS A 51 -6.45 -1.04 9.46
N MET A 52 -6.45 -0.65 10.74
CA MET A 52 -7.40 -1.11 11.74
C MET A 52 -8.45 -0.03 12.01
N ARG A 53 -9.72 -0.43 12.08
CA ARG A 53 -10.73 0.38 12.78
C ARG A 53 -10.47 0.25 14.28
N GLU A 54 -10.58 1.36 14.99
CA GLU A 54 -10.42 1.48 16.44
C GLU A 54 -11.28 0.50 17.27
N SER A 55 -12.27 -0.16 16.66
CA SER A 55 -13.20 -1.10 17.32
C SER A 55 -12.81 -2.58 17.33
N ALA A 56 -11.64 -3.00 16.83
CA ALA A 56 -11.26 -4.42 16.82
C ALA A 56 -10.20 -4.76 17.90
N PRO A 57 -10.52 -5.56 18.93
CA PRO A 57 -9.56 -5.99 19.94
C PRO A 57 -8.77 -7.18 19.41
N PHE A 58 -7.75 -6.95 18.60
CA PHE A 58 -6.71 -7.96 18.41
C PHE A 58 -5.35 -7.29 18.37
N ARG A 59 -4.62 -7.47 19.48
CA ARG A 59 -3.19 -7.19 19.62
C ARG A 59 -2.47 -7.63 18.35
N GLN A 60 -1.88 -6.70 17.60
CA GLN A 60 -0.73 -7.07 16.78
C GLN A 60 0.36 -7.51 17.77
N PRO A 61 0.99 -8.69 17.61
CA PRO A 61 2.21 -8.95 18.33
C PRO A 61 3.21 -7.87 17.92
N ALA A 62 3.80 -7.23 18.94
CA ALA A 62 4.90 -6.30 18.77
C ALA A 62 5.95 -6.95 17.86
N GLN A 63 6.41 -6.19 16.88
CA GLN A 63 7.58 -6.57 16.11
C GLN A 63 8.82 -6.47 16.99
#